data_AF-A0A399YZB4-F1
#
_entry.id   AF-A0A399YZB4-F1
#
_cell.length_a   1.000
_cell.length_b   1.000
_cell.length_c   1.000
_cell.angle_alpha   90.00
_cell.angle_beta   90.00
_cell.angle_gamma   90.00
#
_symmetry.space_group_name_H-M   'P 1'
#
loop_
_entity.id
_entity.type
_entity.pdbx_description
1 polymer ?
#
loop_
_entity_poly.entity_id
_entity_poly.type
_entity_poly.pdbx_seq_one_letter_code
_entity_poly.pdbx_strand_id
1 'polypeptide(L)'
;MVDLYYLNNSSIYAGFVMSPVSHTLPNFTTIAKSLQTRIAYARLSLEPLSLPDAANGEARRTAFVRVSGEALAVQARIGLSGDALRHEYHPRIELRLTPSDLAIEFMLPTQAWWDQRNLAGKLTLRRYRDEFRQLLLGLDLESCVGHWHGHNRCDEHFTVEHLLRPRLMEAWMQTLTEGSEPLRIGRWYAVSEVSGDMVPALVRQIEKLNAIYRFAAWTSRNDFVSMYEQRFASWAGEASSWR
;
A
#
# COMPACT_ATOMS: atom_id res chain seq x y z
N MET A 1 -40.08 25.72 26.02
CA MET A 1 -41.04 26.55 25.26
C MET A 1 -40.57 27.99 25.41
N VAL A 2 -40.07 28.72 24.43
CA VAL A 2 -40.01 28.58 22.96
C VAL A 2 -38.75 29.34 22.49
N ASP A 3 -38.12 28.82 21.44
CA ASP A 3 -36.99 29.38 20.69
C ASP A 3 -37.29 30.74 20.03
N LEU A 4 -36.26 31.55 19.75
CA LEU A 4 -35.75 31.84 18.40
C LEU A 4 -35.05 33.23 18.26
N TYR A 5 -33.74 33.17 18.00
CA TYR A 5 -33.01 33.78 16.87
C TYR A 5 -32.40 35.20 16.91
N TYR A 6 -31.07 35.17 16.74
CA TYR A 6 -30.14 36.01 15.95
C TYR A 6 -29.90 37.48 16.33
N LEU A 7 -28.63 37.75 16.69
CA LEU A 7 -27.70 38.69 16.04
C LEU A 7 -26.34 38.55 16.76
N ASN A 8 -25.42 37.78 16.18
CA ASN A 8 -24.28 38.29 15.41
C ASN A 8 -23.24 38.99 16.29
N ASN A 9 -22.32 38.21 16.86
CA ASN A 9 -21.08 38.73 17.43
C ASN A 9 -19.90 38.22 16.62
N SER A 10 -19.41 39.13 15.79
CA SER A 10 -18.24 39.06 14.96
C SER A 10 -16.99 38.86 15.80
N SER A 11 -16.33 37.71 15.63
CA SER A 11 -14.96 37.48 16.08
C SER A 11 -14.19 36.76 14.98
N ILE A 12 -13.75 37.56 14.00
CA ILE A 12 -12.54 37.43 13.18
C ILE A 12 -11.85 36.06 13.27
N TYR A 13 -12.32 35.09 12.48
CA TYR A 13 -11.42 34.12 11.87
C TYR A 13 -11.19 34.61 10.45
N ALA A 14 -10.04 35.24 10.24
CA ALA A 14 -9.53 35.52 8.92
C ALA A 14 -9.43 34.18 8.18
N GLY A 15 -10.38 33.94 7.29
CA GLY A 15 -10.34 32.82 6.36
C GLY A 15 -9.07 32.94 5.53
N PHE A 16 -8.07 32.13 5.87
CA PHE A 16 -7.11 31.68 4.87
C PHE A 16 -7.92 30.81 3.90
N VAL A 17 -8.48 31.45 2.88
CA VAL A 17 -8.81 30.77 1.63
C VAL A 17 -7.45 30.26 1.14
N MET A 18 -7.15 28.99 1.41
CA MET A 18 -6.01 28.35 0.78
C MET A 18 -6.27 28.43 -0.72
N SER A 19 -5.50 29.28 -1.38
CA SER A 19 -5.36 29.29 -2.83
C SER A 19 -5.17 27.83 -3.30
N PRO A 20 -5.83 27.38 -4.37
CA PRO A 20 -5.61 26.03 -4.88
C PRO A 20 -4.12 25.89 -5.15
N VAL A 21 -3.44 25.09 -4.33
CA VAL A 21 -2.00 24.93 -4.38
C VAL A 21 -1.66 24.46 -5.78
N SER A 22 -0.86 25.25 -6.48
CA SER A 22 -0.35 24.92 -7.81
C SER A 22 0.30 23.53 -7.76
N HIS A 23 -0.35 22.53 -8.33
CA HIS A 23 0.13 21.13 -8.45
C HIS A 23 1.28 21.04 -9.46
N THR A 24 2.37 21.74 -9.19
CA THR A 24 3.52 21.81 -10.07
C THR A 24 4.77 21.51 -9.25
N LEU A 25 4.98 20.22 -8.97
CA LEU A 25 6.25 19.67 -9.43
C LEU A 25 6.16 19.69 -10.96
N PRO A 26 6.78 20.65 -11.68
CA PRO A 26 6.88 20.60 -13.15
C PRO A 26 7.49 19.27 -13.63
N ASN A 27 8.12 18.52 -12.72
CA ASN A 27 8.74 17.23 -12.97
C ASN A 27 7.88 16.01 -12.61
N PHE A 28 6.73 16.09 -11.93
CA PHE A 28 6.04 14.87 -11.48
C PHE A 28 5.55 14.01 -12.65
N THR A 29 4.89 14.62 -13.63
CA THR A 29 4.46 13.91 -14.85
C THR A 29 5.66 13.35 -15.62
N THR A 30 6.77 14.09 -15.66
CA THR A 30 8.02 13.66 -16.31
C THR A 30 8.67 12.49 -15.58
N ILE A 31 8.73 12.53 -14.24
CA ILE A 31 9.24 11.46 -13.38
C ILE A 31 8.34 10.24 -13.50
N ALA A 32 7.02 10.39 -13.37
CA ALA A 32 6.06 9.30 -13.51
C ALA A 32 6.17 8.61 -14.88
N LYS A 33 6.24 9.37 -15.98
CA LYS A 33 6.48 8.83 -17.32
C LYS A 33 7.83 8.12 -17.41
N SER A 34 8.89 8.73 -16.89
CA SER A 34 10.23 8.12 -16.87
C SER A 34 10.27 6.81 -16.10
N LEU A 35 9.55 6.74 -14.97
CA LEU A 35 9.40 5.52 -14.17
C LEU A 35 8.60 4.45 -14.93
N GLN A 36 7.46 4.81 -15.53
CA GLN A 36 6.67 3.88 -16.35
C GLN A 36 7.51 3.27 -17.49
N THR A 37 8.25 4.11 -18.21
CA THR A 37 9.17 3.66 -19.28
C THR A 37 10.24 2.71 -18.74
N ARG A 38 10.89 3.06 -17.61
CA ARG A 38 11.96 2.22 -17.03
C ARG A 38 11.45 0.92 -16.43
N ILE A 39 10.25 0.91 -15.85
CA ILE A 39 9.60 -0.30 -15.33
C ILE A 39 9.25 -1.25 -16.47
N ALA A 40 8.74 -0.72 -17.58
CA ALA A 40 8.51 -1.51 -18.80
C ALA A 40 9.82 -2.16 -19.29
N TYR A 41 10.94 -1.43 -19.26
CA TYR A 41 12.26 -1.99 -19.60
C TYR A 41 12.77 -3.02 -18.59
N ALA A 42 12.49 -2.82 -17.29
CA ALA A 42 12.87 -3.74 -16.22
C ALA A 42 12.06 -5.06 -16.25
N ARG A 43 11.06 -5.19 -17.13
CA ARG A 43 10.21 -6.38 -17.28
C ARG A 43 9.60 -6.84 -15.95
N LEU A 44 9.27 -5.89 -15.08
CA LEU A 44 8.44 -6.19 -13.91
C LEU A 44 7.08 -6.63 -14.46
N SER A 45 6.56 -7.79 -14.04
CA SER A 45 5.25 -8.31 -14.47
C SER A 45 4.09 -7.48 -13.90
N LEU A 46 4.10 -6.18 -14.21
CA LEU A 46 3.18 -5.18 -13.72
C LEU A 46 2.68 -4.30 -14.88
N GLU A 47 1.40 -3.96 -14.85
CA GLU A 47 0.74 -3.05 -15.78
C GLU A 47 0.57 -1.66 -15.12
N PRO A 48 0.86 -0.56 -15.83
CA PRO A 48 0.62 0.77 -15.33
C PRO A 48 -0.89 1.04 -15.22
N LEU A 49 -1.28 1.70 -14.13
CA LEU A 49 -2.64 2.12 -13.83
C LEU A 49 -2.66 3.62 -13.51
N SER A 50 -3.48 4.35 -14.25
CA SER A 50 -3.83 5.73 -13.89
C SER A 50 -4.95 5.68 -12.85
N LEU A 51 -4.67 6.17 -11.66
CA LEU A 51 -5.66 6.33 -10.61
C LEU A 51 -6.24 7.74 -10.69
N PRO A 52 -7.54 7.93 -10.37
CA PRO A 52 -8.07 9.28 -10.22
C PRO A 52 -7.31 10.00 -9.12
N ASP A 53 -7.20 11.32 -9.24
CA ASP A 53 -6.69 12.15 -8.15
C ASP A 53 -7.55 11.92 -6.89
N ALA A 54 -6.96 12.11 -5.70
CA ALA A 54 -7.74 12.04 -4.46
C ALA A 54 -8.95 12.98 -4.56
N ALA A 55 -10.09 12.61 -3.96
CA ALA A 55 -11.35 13.37 -4.08
C ALA A 55 -11.23 14.85 -3.67
N ASN A 56 -10.20 15.17 -2.86
CA ASN A 56 -9.91 16.50 -2.36
C ASN A 56 -8.92 17.28 -3.25
N GLY A 57 -8.47 16.71 -4.37
CA GLY A 57 -7.38 17.23 -5.21
C GLY A 57 -5.98 17.10 -4.60
N GLU A 58 -5.86 16.64 -3.36
CA GLU A 58 -4.61 16.71 -2.58
C GLU A 58 -3.51 15.76 -3.05
N ALA A 59 -3.83 14.72 -3.85
CA ALA A 59 -2.82 13.77 -4.28
C ALA A 59 -2.99 13.27 -5.72
N ARG A 60 -1.89 13.33 -6.48
CA ARG A 60 -1.75 12.69 -7.80
C ARG A 60 -1.18 11.30 -7.67
N ARG A 61 -1.75 10.32 -8.38
CA ARG A 61 -1.42 8.90 -8.21
C ARG A 61 -1.22 8.17 -9.53
N THR A 62 -0.17 7.35 -9.58
CA THR A 62 -0.04 6.28 -10.57
C THR A 62 0.30 5.00 -9.84
N ALA A 63 -0.21 3.88 -10.33
CA ALA A 63 0.04 2.58 -9.72
C ALA A 63 0.55 1.59 -10.76
N PHE A 64 1.16 0.52 -10.28
CA PHE A 64 1.56 -0.64 -11.03
C PHE A 64 0.89 -1.85 -10.39
N VAL A 65 0.11 -2.59 -11.16
CA VAL A 65 -0.70 -3.73 -10.71
C VAL A 65 -0.31 -4.99 -11.47
N ARG A 66 -0.69 -6.18 -11.01
CA ARG A 66 -0.47 -7.43 -11.76
C ARG A 66 -1.05 -7.37 -13.18
N VAL A 67 -0.52 -8.22 -14.04
CA VAL A 67 -1.02 -8.39 -15.40
C VAL A 67 -2.46 -8.91 -15.42
N SER A 68 -3.21 -8.52 -16.45
CA SER A 68 -4.66 -8.74 -16.53
C SER A 68 -5.09 -10.20 -16.34
N GLY A 69 -4.33 -11.17 -16.88
CA GLY A 69 -4.64 -12.60 -16.71
C GLY A 69 -4.57 -13.09 -15.26
N GLU A 70 -3.60 -12.61 -14.48
CA GLU A 70 -3.49 -12.96 -13.06
C GLU A 70 -4.56 -12.25 -12.21
N ALA A 71 -4.93 -11.03 -12.58
CA ALA A 71 -6.01 -10.30 -11.94
C ALA A 71 -7.36 -10.99 -12.13
N LEU A 72 -7.68 -11.41 -13.35
CA LEU A 72 -8.92 -12.16 -13.64
C LEU A 72 -8.95 -13.50 -12.88
N ALA A 73 -7.82 -14.18 -12.76
CA ALA A 73 -7.72 -15.40 -11.97
C ALA A 73 -8.06 -15.17 -10.49
N VAL A 74 -7.57 -14.08 -9.87
CA VAL A 74 -7.95 -13.71 -8.50
C VAL A 74 -9.41 -13.31 -8.40
N GLN A 75 -9.90 -12.49 -9.34
CA GLN A 75 -11.30 -12.06 -9.35
C GLN A 75 -12.27 -13.26 -9.37
N ALA A 76 -11.96 -14.27 -10.17
CA ALA A 76 -12.71 -15.52 -10.18
C ALA A 76 -12.68 -16.25 -8.83
N ARG A 77 -11.54 -16.25 -8.12
CA ARG A 77 -11.42 -16.85 -6.76
C ARG A 77 -12.28 -16.15 -5.72
N ILE A 78 -12.50 -14.85 -5.87
CA ILE A 78 -13.33 -14.05 -4.95
C ILE A 78 -14.78 -13.88 -5.43
N GLY A 79 -15.21 -14.67 -6.44
CA GLY A 79 -16.59 -14.70 -6.91
C GLY A 79 -17.00 -13.50 -7.79
N LEU A 80 -16.04 -12.71 -8.26
CA LEU A 80 -16.30 -11.66 -9.24
C LEU A 80 -16.34 -12.26 -10.65
N SER A 81 -17.38 -11.91 -11.41
CA SER A 81 -17.57 -12.35 -12.80
C SER A 81 -17.35 -11.21 -13.78
N GLY A 82 -17.00 -11.57 -15.02
CA GLY A 82 -16.76 -10.64 -16.13
C GLY A 82 -15.29 -10.26 -16.33
N ASP A 83 -15.03 -9.58 -17.44
CA ASP A 83 -13.68 -9.23 -17.89
C ASP A 83 -13.21 -7.86 -17.41
N ALA A 84 -14.09 -7.13 -16.71
CA ALA A 84 -13.74 -5.82 -16.15
C ALA A 84 -12.78 -5.99 -14.98
N LEU A 85 -11.60 -5.40 -15.09
CA LEU A 85 -10.58 -5.47 -14.06
C LEU A 85 -10.89 -4.44 -12.97
N ARG A 86 -11.01 -4.93 -11.73
CA ARG A 86 -11.34 -4.15 -10.54
C ARG A 86 -10.10 -4.00 -9.68
N HIS A 87 -9.31 -2.97 -9.98
CA HIS A 87 -7.97 -2.75 -9.42
C HIS A 87 -7.94 -2.63 -7.89
N GLU A 88 -9.06 -2.27 -7.26
CA GLU A 88 -9.19 -2.17 -5.81
C GLU A 88 -8.98 -3.52 -5.10
N TYR A 89 -9.22 -4.64 -5.77
CA TYR A 89 -9.04 -6.00 -5.24
C TYR A 89 -7.62 -6.56 -5.40
N HIS A 90 -6.66 -5.75 -5.86
CA HIS A 90 -5.31 -6.24 -6.17
C HIS A 90 -4.23 -5.45 -5.40
N PRO A 91 -3.14 -6.12 -4.97
CA PRO A 91 -1.94 -5.44 -4.53
C PRO A 91 -1.39 -4.57 -5.64
N ARG A 92 -0.70 -3.49 -5.26
CA ARG A 92 -0.11 -2.53 -6.21
C ARG A 92 1.18 -1.92 -5.67
N ILE A 93 2.01 -1.39 -6.56
CA ILE A 93 3.04 -0.41 -6.21
C ILE A 93 2.51 0.95 -6.62
N GLU A 94 2.32 1.85 -5.67
CA GLU A 94 1.74 3.18 -5.86
C GLU A 94 2.83 4.25 -5.75
N LEU A 95 2.84 5.15 -6.74
CA LEU A 95 3.54 6.43 -6.69
C LEU A 95 2.50 7.50 -6.40
N ARG A 96 2.63 8.18 -5.27
CA ARG A 96 1.68 9.18 -4.81
C ARG A 96 2.40 10.49 -4.50
N LEU A 97 1.96 11.57 -5.09
CA LEU A 97 2.45 12.91 -4.82
C LEU A 97 1.41 13.68 -4.02
N THR A 98 1.79 14.18 -2.84
CA THR A 98 1.05 15.14 -2.03
C THR A 98 1.71 16.53 -2.15
N PRO A 99 1.20 17.59 -1.48
CA PRO A 99 1.86 18.90 -1.50
C PRO A 99 3.27 18.88 -0.87
N SER A 100 3.52 18.00 0.10
CA SER A 100 4.76 17.94 0.87
C SER A 100 5.67 16.77 0.50
N ASP A 101 5.11 15.66 0.01
CA ASP A 101 5.84 14.40 -0.14
C ASP A 101 5.56 13.67 -1.44
N LEU A 102 6.59 12.98 -1.94
CA LEU A 102 6.47 11.89 -2.91
C LEU A 102 6.59 10.56 -2.17
N ALA A 103 5.56 9.72 -2.25
CA ALA A 103 5.57 8.38 -1.69
C ALA A 103 5.69 7.32 -2.80
N ILE A 104 6.56 6.32 -2.59
CA ILE A 104 6.66 5.11 -3.40
C ILE A 104 6.44 3.91 -2.49
N GLU A 105 5.32 3.22 -2.67
CA GLU A 105 4.83 2.24 -1.71
C GLU A 105 4.27 1.00 -2.39
N PHE A 106 4.65 -0.19 -1.91
CA PHE A 106 3.79 -1.35 -2.04
C PHE A 106 2.54 -1.12 -1.17
N MET A 107 1.38 -1.40 -1.74
CA MET A 107 0.09 -1.32 -1.08
C MET A 107 -0.70 -2.60 -1.31
N LEU A 108 -1.15 -3.18 -0.21
CA LEU A 108 -2.09 -4.29 -0.16
C LEU A 108 -3.42 -3.77 0.39
N PRO A 109 -4.39 -3.40 -0.48
CA PRO A 109 -5.62 -2.78 -0.06
C PRO A 109 -6.51 -3.76 0.73
N THR A 110 -7.39 -3.22 1.57
CA THR A 110 -8.36 -4.00 2.35
C THR A 110 -9.24 -4.90 1.47
N GLN A 111 -9.61 -4.42 0.28
CA GLN A 111 -10.42 -5.19 -0.66
C GLN A 111 -9.64 -6.35 -1.30
N ALA A 112 -8.31 -6.33 -1.31
CA ALA A 112 -7.47 -7.46 -1.72
C ALA A 112 -7.36 -8.52 -0.61
N TRP A 113 -8.48 -8.87 0.01
CA TRP A 113 -8.55 -9.79 1.15
C TRP A 113 -7.99 -11.18 0.80
N TRP A 114 -8.11 -11.63 -0.45
CA TRP A 114 -7.53 -12.89 -0.92
C TRP A 114 -6.01 -12.90 -0.84
N ASP A 115 -5.38 -11.80 -1.28
CA ASP A 115 -3.93 -11.60 -1.17
C ASP A 115 -3.49 -11.38 0.29
N GLN A 116 -4.32 -10.74 1.13
CA GLN A 116 -4.07 -10.62 2.57
C GLN A 116 -4.06 -12.00 3.26
N ARG A 117 -5.06 -12.86 2.97
CA ARG A 117 -5.07 -14.25 3.44
C ARG A 117 -3.83 -14.99 2.99
N ASN A 118 -3.47 -14.86 1.72
CA ASN A 118 -2.29 -15.51 1.16
C ASN A 118 -1.02 -15.10 1.91
N LEU A 119 -0.78 -13.79 2.09
CA LEU A 119 0.38 -13.28 2.81
C LEU A 119 0.40 -13.76 4.27
N ALA A 120 -0.72 -13.61 4.99
CA ALA A 120 -0.84 -14.01 6.38
C ALA A 120 -0.64 -15.52 6.56
N GLY A 121 -1.21 -16.33 5.67
CA GLY A 121 -1.00 -17.79 5.62
C GLY A 121 0.45 -18.16 5.34
N LYS A 122 1.09 -17.49 4.38
CA LYS A 122 2.51 -17.71 4.03
C LYS A 122 3.44 -17.42 5.21
N LEU A 123 3.17 -16.35 5.96
CA LEU A 123 3.96 -15.94 7.13
C LEU A 123 3.73 -16.80 8.39
N THR A 124 2.81 -17.76 8.37
CA THR A 124 2.74 -18.80 9.42
C THR A 124 3.96 -19.71 9.41
N LEU A 125 4.61 -19.85 8.25
CA LEU A 125 5.76 -20.72 8.05
C LEU A 125 7.08 -19.97 8.30
N ARG A 126 7.94 -20.54 9.16
CA ARG A 126 9.21 -19.90 9.56
C ARG A 126 10.08 -19.47 8.38
N ARG A 127 10.27 -20.34 7.38
CA ARG A 127 11.11 -20.05 6.21
C ARG A 127 10.67 -18.78 5.47
N TYR A 128 9.37 -18.55 5.36
CA TYR A 128 8.83 -17.39 4.66
C TYR A 128 8.83 -16.13 5.54
N ARG A 129 8.77 -16.27 6.87
CA ARG A 129 9.07 -15.14 7.77
C ARG A 129 10.51 -14.65 7.59
N ASP A 130 11.46 -15.58 7.50
CA ASP A 130 12.86 -15.24 7.31
C ASP A 130 13.11 -14.63 5.92
N GLU A 131 12.49 -15.17 4.87
CA GLU A 131 12.53 -14.58 3.53
C GLU A 131 11.93 -13.16 3.53
N PHE A 132 10.77 -12.96 4.16
CA PHE A 132 10.14 -11.64 4.24
C PHE A 132 10.99 -10.63 5.01
N ARG A 133 11.65 -11.06 6.10
CA ARG A 133 12.64 -10.23 6.82
C ARG A 133 13.77 -9.80 5.90
N GLN A 134 14.31 -10.71 5.08
CA GLN A 134 15.36 -10.36 4.11
C GLN A 134 14.88 -9.36 3.06
N LEU A 135 13.63 -9.48 2.58
CA LEU A 135 13.05 -8.51 1.66
C LEU A 135 12.93 -7.11 2.30
N LEU A 136 12.49 -7.03 3.56
CA LEU A 136 12.43 -5.76 4.29
C LEU A 136 13.82 -5.17 4.54
N LEU A 137 14.82 -5.99 4.87
CA LEU A 137 16.22 -5.56 5.02
C LEU A 137 16.84 -5.05 3.71
N GLY A 138 16.30 -5.45 2.56
CA GLY A 138 16.70 -4.92 1.26
C GLY A 138 16.20 -3.49 1.01
N LEU A 139 15.19 -3.03 1.75
CA LEU A 139 14.73 -1.64 1.71
C LEU A 139 15.66 -0.72 2.49
N ASP A 140 15.47 0.58 2.34
CA ASP A 140 16.19 1.55 3.16
C ASP A 140 15.63 1.54 4.58
N LEU A 141 16.49 1.75 5.59
CA LEU A 141 16.11 1.64 7.01
C LEU A 141 14.98 2.58 7.44
N GLU A 142 14.86 3.73 6.76
CA GLU A 142 13.83 4.74 6.96
C GLU A 142 12.50 4.41 6.26
N SER A 143 12.44 3.32 5.49
CA SER A 143 11.21 2.91 4.82
C SER A 143 10.14 2.56 5.86
N CYS A 144 8.94 3.07 5.64
CA CYS A 144 7.78 2.86 6.50
C CYS A 144 7.13 1.49 6.20
N VAL A 145 6.64 0.84 7.25
CA VAL A 145 5.96 -0.48 7.23
C VAL A 145 4.81 -0.44 8.24
N GLY A 146 3.59 -0.80 7.82
CA GLY A 146 2.43 -0.74 8.71
C GLY A 146 1.10 -0.66 7.98
N HIS A 147 0.06 -0.29 8.71
CA HIS A 147 -1.31 -0.24 8.21
C HIS A 147 -1.80 1.20 8.20
N TRP A 148 -2.13 1.74 7.01
CA TRP A 148 -2.71 3.07 6.91
C TRP A 148 -3.32 3.36 5.53
N HIS A 149 -4.19 4.36 5.49
CA HIS A 149 -4.86 4.77 4.25
C HIS A 149 -3.97 5.58 3.30
N GLY A 150 -2.90 6.19 3.80
CA GLY A 150 -1.93 6.92 2.99
C GLY A 150 -2.34 8.37 2.73
N HIS A 151 -3.08 8.99 3.65
CA HIS A 151 -3.40 10.42 3.53
C HIS A 151 -2.20 11.28 3.90
N ASN A 152 -1.53 10.94 5.00
CA ASN A 152 -0.39 11.68 5.52
C ASN A 152 0.74 10.72 5.92
N ARG A 153 1.97 11.24 6.02
CA ARG A 153 3.13 10.51 6.57
C ARG A 153 2.93 10.13 8.06
N CYS A 154 1.95 10.77 8.72
CA CYS A 154 1.73 10.75 10.16
C CYS A 154 0.89 9.56 10.68
N ASP A 155 0.55 8.59 9.84
CA ASP A 155 -0.20 7.43 10.29
C ASP A 155 0.73 6.44 11.03
N GLU A 156 0.20 5.62 11.95
CA GLU A 156 0.97 4.70 12.79
C GLU A 156 1.79 3.71 11.93
N HIS A 157 3.11 3.90 11.88
CA HIS A 157 4.02 3.05 11.12
C HIS A 157 5.26 2.69 11.92
N PHE A 158 5.84 1.55 11.56
CA PHE A 158 7.21 1.21 11.90
C PHE A 158 8.12 1.64 10.77
N THR A 159 9.40 1.88 11.08
CA THR A 159 10.44 1.91 10.06
C THR A 159 11.03 0.51 9.93
N VAL A 160 11.72 0.22 8.84
CA VAL A 160 12.51 -1.02 8.70
C VAL A 160 13.51 -1.14 9.86
N GLU A 161 14.11 -0.03 10.30
CA GLU A 161 14.96 0.00 11.49
C GLU A 161 14.26 -0.51 12.76
N HIS A 162 13.03 -0.08 13.02
CA HIS A 162 12.25 -0.59 14.14
C HIS A 162 12.06 -2.11 14.05
N LEU A 163 11.73 -2.61 12.85
CA LEU A 163 11.49 -4.02 12.60
C LEU A 163 12.75 -4.89 12.57
N LEU A 164 13.95 -4.31 12.70
CA LEU A 164 15.17 -5.08 12.97
C LEU A 164 15.08 -5.84 14.30
N ARG A 165 14.26 -5.36 15.24
CA ARG A 165 14.02 -6.01 16.52
C ARG A 165 13.13 -7.24 16.31
N PRO A 166 13.63 -8.48 16.52
CA PRO A 166 12.89 -9.70 16.16
C PRO A 166 11.51 -9.80 16.82
N ARG A 167 11.39 -9.38 18.08
CA ARG A 167 10.11 -9.37 18.82
C ARG A 167 9.09 -8.42 18.21
N LEU A 168 9.53 -7.25 17.75
CA LEU A 168 8.64 -6.27 17.13
C LEU A 168 8.18 -6.75 15.75
N MET A 169 9.10 -7.32 14.96
CA MET A 169 8.76 -7.96 13.69
C MET A 169 7.74 -9.08 13.87
N GLU A 170 7.92 -9.94 14.88
CA GLU A 170 7.00 -11.04 15.15
C GLU A 170 5.63 -10.53 15.60
N ALA A 171 5.59 -9.54 16.49
CA ALA A 171 4.34 -8.92 16.91
C ALA A 171 3.61 -8.26 15.73
N TRP A 172 4.33 -7.50 14.90
CA TRP A 172 3.76 -6.88 13.71
C TRP A 172 3.25 -7.93 12.70
N MET A 173 3.99 -9.01 12.44
CA MET A 173 3.49 -10.08 11.55
C MET A 173 2.18 -10.72 12.06
N GLN A 174 1.91 -10.67 13.37
CA GLN A 174 0.67 -11.18 13.94
C GLN A 174 -0.53 -10.25 13.70
N THR A 175 -0.33 -8.96 13.37
CA THR A 175 -1.41 -8.04 13.02
C THR A 175 -1.96 -8.26 11.61
N LEU A 176 -1.25 -9.04 10.78
CA LEU A 176 -1.68 -9.36 9.43
C LEU A 176 -2.88 -10.30 9.45
N THR A 177 -4.03 -9.74 9.13
CA THR A 177 -5.32 -10.44 9.00
C THR A 177 -6.05 -9.95 7.76
N GLU A 178 -6.97 -10.75 7.25
CA GLU A 178 -7.85 -10.30 6.17
C GLU A 178 -8.76 -9.16 6.62
N GLY A 179 -9.18 -8.32 5.68
CA GLY A 179 -10.11 -7.22 5.93
C GLY A 179 -9.55 -6.11 6.82
N SER A 180 -8.27 -6.20 7.22
CA SER A 180 -7.57 -5.17 7.97
C SER A 180 -7.37 -3.91 7.13
N GLU A 181 -7.01 -2.82 7.82
CA GLU A 181 -6.56 -1.60 7.17
C GLU A 181 -5.45 -1.88 6.14
N PRO A 182 -5.36 -1.06 5.07
CA PRO A 182 -4.41 -1.32 3.98
C PRO A 182 -2.99 -1.43 4.50
N LEU A 183 -2.34 -2.55 4.20
CA LEU A 183 -0.91 -2.71 4.48
C LEU A 183 -0.13 -1.89 3.46
N ARG A 184 0.78 -1.04 3.94
CA ARG A 184 1.68 -0.24 3.13
C ARG A 184 3.13 -0.45 3.55
N ILE A 185 4.01 -0.50 2.55
CA ILE A 185 5.45 -0.66 2.73
C ILE A 185 6.14 0.22 1.70
N GLY A 186 6.96 1.18 2.11
CA GLY A 186 7.57 2.09 1.14
C GLY A 186 8.35 3.24 1.73
N ARG A 187 8.69 4.21 0.87
CA ARG A 187 9.50 5.37 1.25
C ARG A 187 8.79 6.66 0.85
N TRP A 188 8.93 7.65 1.71
CA TRP A 188 8.46 9.02 1.52
C TRP A 188 9.68 9.92 1.32
N TYR A 189 9.59 10.82 0.35
CA TYR A 189 10.62 11.80 0.02
C TYR A 189 9.99 13.19 0.13
N ALA A 190 10.65 14.12 0.80
CA ALA A 190 10.17 15.50 0.80
C ALA A 190 10.21 16.04 -0.63
N VAL A 191 9.14 16.72 -1.08
CA VAL A 191 9.05 17.25 -2.45
C VAL A 191 10.21 18.19 -2.78
N SER A 192 10.71 18.93 -1.79
CA SER A 192 11.89 19.79 -1.92
C SER A 192 13.19 19.05 -2.28
N GLU A 193 13.25 17.76 -1.98
CA GLU A 193 14.41 16.90 -2.25
C GLU A 193 14.26 16.14 -3.57
N VAL A 194 13.06 16.13 -4.17
CA VAL A 194 12.78 15.36 -5.39
C VAL A 194 13.26 16.09 -6.64
N SER A 195 14.29 15.53 -7.27
CA SER A 195 14.86 16.02 -8.54
C SER A 195 14.98 14.91 -9.59
N GLY A 196 15.20 15.30 -10.86
CA GLY A 196 15.21 14.36 -11.98
C GLY A 196 16.36 13.34 -11.96
N ASP A 197 17.47 13.68 -11.31
CA ASP A 197 18.62 12.80 -11.03
C ASP A 197 18.29 11.66 -10.04
N MET A 198 17.20 11.77 -9.27
CA MET A 198 16.74 10.70 -8.39
C MET A 198 16.06 9.55 -9.13
N VAL A 199 15.67 9.71 -10.41
CA VAL A 199 14.93 8.68 -11.16
C VAL A 199 15.56 7.28 -11.06
N PRO A 200 16.89 7.08 -11.21
CA PRO A 200 17.51 5.77 -11.02
C PRO A 200 17.33 5.21 -9.59
N ALA A 201 17.37 6.05 -8.56
CA ALA A 201 17.14 5.64 -7.18
C ALA A 201 15.66 5.24 -6.96
N LEU A 202 14.73 6.01 -7.52
CA LEU A 202 13.30 5.70 -7.46
C LEU A 202 12.97 4.38 -8.19
N VAL A 203 13.61 4.08 -9.32
CA VAL A 203 13.47 2.78 -10.00
C VAL A 203 13.97 1.64 -9.12
N ARG A 204 15.16 1.78 -8.51
CA ARG A 204 15.67 0.76 -7.57
C ARG A 204 14.72 0.53 -6.41
N GLN A 205 14.07 1.58 -5.89
CA GLN A 205 13.05 1.44 -4.85
C GLN A 205 11.86 0.62 -5.34
N ILE A 206 11.39 0.86 -6.57
CA ILE A 206 10.30 0.09 -7.18
C ILE A 206 10.69 -1.38 -7.39
N GLU A 207 11.93 -1.66 -7.81
CA GLU A 207 12.44 -3.03 -7.96
C GLU A 207 12.42 -3.78 -6.62
N LYS A 208 12.89 -3.13 -5.53
CA LYS A 208 12.83 -3.70 -4.17
C LYS A 208 11.38 -3.96 -3.74
N LEU A 209 10.49 -2.99 -3.97
CA LEU A 209 9.06 -3.15 -3.66
C LEU A 209 8.38 -4.22 -4.54
N ASN A 210 8.85 -4.45 -5.75
CA ASN A 210 8.35 -5.53 -6.61
C ASN A 210 8.73 -6.92 -6.08
N ALA A 211 9.86 -7.06 -5.39
CA ALA A 211 10.18 -8.31 -4.70
C ALA A 211 9.17 -8.60 -3.58
N ILE A 212 8.79 -7.58 -2.81
CA ILE A 212 7.74 -7.66 -1.78
C ILE A 212 6.37 -7.94 -2.41
N TYR A 213 6.05 -7.24 -3.51
CA TYR A 213 4.84 -7.45 -4.28
C TYR A 213 4.68 -8.93 -4.65
N ARG A 214 5.70 -9.51 -5.31
CA ARG A 214 5.68 -10.90 -5.77
C ARG A 214 5.63 -11.89 -4.62
N PHE A 215 6.22 -11.54 -3.49
CA PHE A 215 6.15 -12.36 -2.28
C PHE A 215 4.73 -12.44 -1.73
N ALA A 216 4.02 -11.31 -1.67
CA ALA A 216 2.68 -11.19 -1.09
C ALA A 216 1.55 -11.62 -2.04
N ALA A 217 1.63 -11.23 -3.32
CA ALA A 217 0.60 -11.45 -4.32
C ALA A 217 0.31 -12.95 -4.54
N TRP A 218 -0.94 -13.34 -4.41
CA TRP A 218 -1.42 -14.68 -4.72
C TRP A 218 -1.24 -14.98 -6.21
N THR A 219 -0.72 -16.17 -6.49
CA THR A 219 -0.72 -16.81 -7.81
C THR A 219 -0.95 -18.31 -7.60
N SER A 220 -1.21 -19.06 -8.67
CA SER A 220 -1.30 -20.53 -8.57
C SER A 220 -0.01 -21.20 -8.06
N ARG A 221 1.13 -20.53 -8.14
CA ARG A 221 2.44 -20.99 -7.60
C ARG A 221 2.77 -20.39 -6.23
N ASN A 222 1.98 -19.44 -5.76
CA ASN A 222 2.10 -18.77 -4.46
C ASN A 222 0.73 -18.78 -3.78
N ASP A 223 0.28 -19.97 -3.39
CA ASP A 223 -1.05 -20.22 -2.82
C ASP A 223 -0.92 -20.76 -1.40
N PHE A 224 -1.12 -19.87 -0.42
CA PHE A 224 -1.05 -20.14 1.01
C PHE A 224 -2.38 -19.86 1.71
N VAL A 225 -3.48 -19.69 0.95
CA VAL A 225 -4.79 -19.38 1.53
C VAL A 225 -5.28 -20.51 2.44
N SER A 226 -5.03 -21.76 2.07
CA SER A 226 -5.37 -22.92 2.93
C SER A 226 -4.61 -22.92 4.27
N MET A 227 -3.37 -22.42 4.29
CA MET A 227 -2.59 -22.30 5.54
C MET A 227 -3.17 -21.22 6.45
N TYR A 228 -3.71 -20.14 5.88
CA TYR A 228 -4.48 -19.15 6.61
C TYR A 228 -5.74 -19.80 7.23
N GLU A 229 -6.53 -20.48 6.42
CA GLU A 229 -7.76 -21.14 6.88
C GLU A 229 -7.51 -22.12 8.04
N GLN A 230 -6.44 -22.92 7.97
CA GLN A 230 -6.05 -23.83 9.05
C GLN A 230 -5.77 -23.08 10.36
N ARG A 231 -5.05 -21.95 10.31
CA ARG A 231 -4.72 -21.12 11.49
C ARG A 231 -5.96 -20.56 12.17
N PHE A 232 -6.97 -20.13 11.40
CA PHE A 232 -8.18 -19.52 11.96
C PHE A 232 -9.26 -20.55 12.29
N ALA A 233 -9.27 -21.72 11.63
CA ALA A 233 -10.11 -22.85 12.01
C ALA A 233 -9.71 -23.43 13.39
N SER A 234 -8.41 -23.47 13.72
CA SER A 234 -7.95 -23.90 15.05
C SER A 234 -8.44 -22.98 16.17
N TRP A 235 -8.55 -21.67 15.92
CA TRP A 235 -9.10 -20.71 16.89
C TRP A 235 -10.60 -20.86 17.12
N ALA A 236 -11.38 -21.17 16.06
CA ALA A 236 -12.81 -21.44 16.20
C ALA A 236 -13.08 -22.75 16.98
N GLY A 237 -12.23 -23.77 16.78
CA GLY A 237 -12.28 -25.02 17.54
C GLY A 237 -11.99 -24.84 19.03
N GLU A 238 -10.96 -24.07 19.38
CA GLU A 238 -10.63 -23.76 20.79
C GLU A 238 -11.77 -22.96 21.47
N ALA A 239 -12.33 -21.95 20.80
CA ALA A 239 -13.45 -21.17 21.35
C ALA A 239 -14.73 -22.01 21.59
N SER A 240 -14.92 -23.10 20.85
CA SER A 240 -16.04 -24.03 21.04
C SER A 240 -15.85 -25.03 22.18
N SER A 241 -14.61 -25.25 22.64
CA SER A 241 -14.29 -26.13 23.78
C SER A 241 -14.45 -25.46 25.16
N TRP A 242 -14.76 -24.16 25.20
CA TRP A 242 -15.04 -23.39 26.41
C TRP A 242 -16.55 -23.18 26.66
N ARG A 243 -17.41 -24.02 26.07
CA ARG A 243 -18.87 -24.00 26.30
C ARG A 243 -19.36 -25.32 26.87
#